data_AF-A0A496SEH4-F1
#
_entry.id   AF-A0A496SEH4-F1
#
_cell.length_a   1.000
_cell.length_b   1.000
_cell.length_c   1.000
_cell.angle_alpha   90.00
_cell.angle_beta   90.00
_cell.angle_gamma   90.00
#
_symmetry.space_group_name_H-M   'P 1'
#
loop_
_entity.id
_entity.type
_entity.pdbx_description
1 polymer ?
#
loop_
_entity_poly.entity_id
_entity_poly.type
_entity_poly.pdbx_seq_one_letter_code
_entity_poly.pdbx_strand_id
1 'polypeptide(L)'
;MEFETHEPEVSITPLEGEEMEVKLKVGIPSYFAVAEEGYEAEWAFYDWPERVLTEISQTKYIGKILIGGEECYEFSVLDFDPKKGYQLESENRWYYKVKDDKVVVVRFVHRPVGGTAIEEEVEGWEEPLRLWVGMKFYSEGDVYRCGDRVRYGSGPALEEVTEVVQVKIGDRKFKCLRCLWVPDPARKGEQERLQAAEWYVDQEGRCIFFRRYNGKGWHNLEKLKDCPKLEHEGEAFYLWYDCIPGYVLE
;
A
#
# COMPACT_ATOMS: atom_id res chain seq x y z
N MET A 1 7.50 18.81 3.48
CA MET A 1 6.26 19.55 3.75
C MET A 1 5.85 19.26 5.18
N GLU A 2 5.15 20.14 5.89
CA GLU A 2 4.64 19.78 7.22
C GLU A 2 3.20 19.30 7.05
N PHE A 3 2.97 17.99 7.24
CA PHE A 3 1.61 17.43 7.22
C PHE A 3 0.83 17.93 8.42
N GLU A 4 -0.48 18.12 8.25
CA GLU A 4 -1.34 18.45 9.37
C GLU A 4 -1.39 17.29 10.37
N THR A 5 -1.57 17.60 11.65
CA THR A 5 -1.64 16.57 12.70
C THR A 5 -2.87 15.68 12.57
N HIS A 6 -3.93 16.16 11.91
CA HIS A 6 -5.17 15.42 11.72
C HIS A 6 -5.41 15.16 10.24
N GLU A 7 -6.06 14.04 9.96
CA GLU A 7 -6.42 13.65 8.61
C GLU A 7 -7.32 14.73 7.96
N PRO A 8 -7.04 15.16 6.71
CA PRO A 8 -7.95 16.03 5.99
C PRO A 8 -9.32 15.38 5.78
N GLU A 9 -10.33 16.17 5.43
CA GLU A 9 -11.61 15.61 5.03
C GLU A 9 -11.46 14.81 3.72
N VAL A 10 -11.91 13.56 3.75
CA VAL A 10 -11.93 12.68 2.58
C VAL A 10 -13.36 12.26 2.27
N SER A 11 -13.76 12.36 1.01
CA SER A 11 -15.03 11.81 0.52
C SER A 11 -14.82 11.06 -0.79
N ILE A 12 -15.40 9.88 -0.90
CA ILE A 12 -15.35 9.04 -2.09
C ILE A 12 -16.77 8.93 -2.64
N THR A 13 -16.95 9.27 -3.91
CA THR A 13 -18.25 9.22 -4.58
C THR A 13 -18.15 8.36 -5.84
N PRO A 14 -18.92 7.26 -5.94
CA PRO A 14 -19.02 6.47 -7.17
C PRO A 14 -19.37 7.33 -8.38
N LEU A 15 -18.75 7.04 -9.52
CA LEU A 15 -19.13 7.58 -10.82
C LEU A 15 -19.78 6.45 -11.61
N GLU A 16 -21.08 6.23 -11.37
CA GLU A 16 -21.83 5.09 -11.90
C GLU A 16 -21.74 4.99 -13.43
N GLY A 17 -21.40 3.80 -13.93
CA GLY A 17 -21.33 3.50 -15.37
C GLY A 17 -20.08 4.02 -16.09
N GLU A 18 -19.17 4.70 -15.38
CA GLU A 18 -17.87 5.07 -15.95
C GLU A 18 -16.97 3.84 -16.07
N GLU A 19 -16.25 3.79 -17.20
CA GLU A 19 -15.18 2.82 -17.43
C GLU A 19 -13.84 3.55 -17.44
N MET A 20 -12.80 2.87 -16.97
CA MET A 20 -11.45 3.40 -16.99
C MET A 20 -10.45 2.25 -17.05
N GLU A 21 -9.40 2.45 -17.84
CA GLU A 21 -8.20 1.61 -17.86
C GLU A 21 -7.00 2.51 -17.52
N VAL A 22 -6.14 2.06 -16.63
CA VAL A 22 -4.95 2.78 -16.19
C VAL A 22 -3.74 1.86 -16.24
N LYS A 23 -2.64 2.37 -16.77
CA LYS A 23 -1.33 1.73 -16.63
C LYS A 23 -0.61 2.34 -15.43
N LEU A 24 -0.29 1.52 -14.44
CA LEU A 24 0.48 1.91 -13.28
C LEU A 24 1.87 2.39 -13.68
N LYS A 25 2.33 3.43 -13.01
CA LYS A 25 3.74 3.78 -13.00
C LYS A 25 4.43 2.83 -12.01
N VAL A 26 5.34 1.98 -12.52
CA VAL A 26 6.04 0.93 -11.75
C VAL A 26 6.44 1.46 -10.37
N GLY A 27 6.01 0.81 -9.29
CA GLY A 27 6.17 1.32 -7.93
C GLY A 27 6.31 0.22 -6.88
N ILE A 28 6.73 0.60 -5.67
CA ILE A 28 6.62 -0.25 -4.47
C ILE A 28 5.17 -0.75 -4.38
N PRO A 29 4.89 -2.05 -4.22
CA PRO A 29 3.53 -2.50 -4.08
C PRO A 29 2.92 -1.91 -2.81
N SER A 30 1.62 -1.70 -2.87
CA SER A 30 0.88 -0.68 -2.09
C SER A 30 1.11 0.78 -2.56
N TYR A 31 1.76 0.97 -3.70
CA TYR A 31 1.64 2.15 -4.57
C TYR A 31 2.22 3.46 -4.04
N PHE A 32 3.24 3.33 -3.20
CA PHE A 32 3.89 4.46 -2.54
C PHE A 32 4.98 5.15 -3.38
N ALA A 33 5.36 4.57 -4.52
CA ALA A 33 6.48 5.08 -5.32
C ALA A 33 6.29 4.94 -6.82
N VAL A 34 7.07 5.70 -7.59
CA VAL A 34 7.11 5.67 -9.04
C VAL A 34 8.55 5.53 -9.52
N ALA A 35 8.82 4.61 -10.44
CA ALA A 35 10.12 4.36 -11.04
C ALA A 35 10.48 5.41 -12.12
N GLU A 36 10.43 6.68 -11.76
CA GLU A 36 10.81 7.80 -12.62
C GLU A 36 12.01 8.53 -11.99
N GLU A 37 13.01 8.88 -12.80
CA GLU A 37 14.16 9.66 -12.33
C GLU A 37 13.69 10.96 -11.66
N GLY A 38 14.25 11.25 -10.48
CA GLY A 38 13.85 12.41 -9.68
C GLY A 38 12.58 12.22 -8.85
N TYR A 39 11.94 11.04 -8.89
CA TYR A 39 10.78 10.77 -8.04
C TYR A 39 11.16 10.77 -6.55
N GLU A 40 10.44 11.60 -5.79
CA GLU A 40 10.47 11.68 -4.34
C GLU A 40 9.07 12.08 -3.85
N ALA A 41 8.56 11.40 -2.85
CA ALA A 41 7.27 11.72 -2.25
C ALA A 41 7.30 11.43 -0.74
N GLU A 42 6.60 12.26 0.02
CA GLU A 42 6.32 12.00 1.43
C GLU A 42 4.90 11.43 1.53
N TRP A 43 4.68 10.52 2.47
CA TRP A 43 3.38 9.90 2.74
C TRP A 43 3.05 10.05 4.20
N ALA A 44 1.87 10.60 4.48
CA ALA A 44 1.34 10.70 5.82
C ALA A 44 0.42 9.51 6.12
N PHE A 45 0.58 8.92 7.30
CA PHE A 45 -0.25 7.84 7.82
C PHE A 45 -1.08 8.38 8.99
N TYR A 46 -2.40 8.29 8.87
CA TYR A 46 -3.34 8.74 9.88
C TYR A 46 -4.04 7.53 10.52
N ASP A 47 -3.71 7.25 11.78
CA ASP A 47 -4.32 6.13 12.51
C ASP A 47 -5.72 6.51 13.03
N TRP A 48 -6.65 5.56 12.88
CA TRP A 48 -7.99 5.58 13.44
C TRP A 48 -8.04 4.87 14.80
N PRO A 49 -8.99 5.24 15.69
CA PRO A 49 -10.11 6.16 15.50
C PRO A 49 -9.77 7.66 15.59
N GLU A 50 -8.60 8.03 16.10
CA GLU A 50 -8.29 9.43 16.41
C GLU A 50 -8.03 10.30 15.17
N ARG A 51 -7.79 9.68 14.01
CA ARG A 51 -7.47 10.33 12.73
C ARG A 51 -6.24 11.22 12.85
N VAL A 52 -5.23 10.74 13.57
CA VAL A 52 -4.02 11.50 13.89
C VAL A 52 -2.83 10.98 13.10
N LEU A 53 -1.97 11.90 12.67
CA LEU A 53 -0.72 11.58 12.01
C LEU A 53 0.18 10.78 12.97
N THR A 54 0.56 9.58 12.57
CA THR A 54 1.39 8.67 13.38
C THR A 54 2.70 8.27 12.73
N GLU A 55 2.79 8.36 11.41
CA GLU A 55 3.98 8.05 10.65
C GLU A 55 4.08 8.94 9.41
N ILE A 56 5.31 9.27 9.03
CA ILE A 56 5.61 9.81 7.71
C ILE A 56 6.63 8.88 7.05
N SER A 57 6.34 8.42 5.83
CA SER A 57 7.32 7.71 5.00
C SER A 57 7.78 8.59 3.85
N GLN A 58 9.09 8.79 3.71
CA GLN A 58 9.68 9.42 2.53
C GLN A 58 10.12 8.34 1.55
N THR A 59 9.49 8.28 0.38
CA THR A 59 9.83 7.35 -0.69
C THR A 59 10.63 8.05 -1.78
N LYS A 60 11.68 7.38 -2.26
CA LYS A 60 12.56 7.91 -3.30
C LYS A 60 12.96 6.82 -4.28
N TYR A 61 12.85 7.11 -5.58
CA TYR A 61 13.45 6.27 -6.61
C TYR A 61 14.95 6.54 -6.69
N ILE A 62 15.75 5.48 -6.61
CA ILE A 62 17.21 5.58 -6.60
C ILE A 62 17.79 5.36 -7.99
N GLY A 63 17.27 4.35 -8.70
CA GLY A 63 17.79 3.97 -9.99
C GLY A 63 17.58 2.49 -10.29
N LYS A 64 18.36 1.99 -11.24
CA LYS A 64 18.40 0.57 -11.61
C LYS A 64 19.60 -0.11 -10.95
N ILE A 65 19.42 -1.36 -10.56
CA ILE A 65 20.43 -2.20 -9.92
C ILE A 65 20.31 -3.64 -10.43
N LEU A 66 21.40 -4.41 -10.38
CA LEU A 66 21.39 -5.84 -10.70
C LEU A 66 21.28 -6.67 -9.41
N ILE A 67 20.25 -7.51 -9.32
CA ILE A 67 20.05 -8.47 -8.22
C ILE A 67 19.93 -9.86 -8.83
N GLY A 68 20.85 -10.76 -8.45
CA GLY A 68 20.86 -12.13 -9.01
C GLY A 68 21.01 -12.18 -10.53
N GLY A 69 21.58 -11.13 -11.15
CA GLY A 69 21.72 -11.00 -12.60
C GLY A 69 20.52 -10.36 -13.32
N GLU A 70 19.45 -10.03 -12.59
CA GLU A 70 18.24 -9.41 -13.14
C GLU A 70 18.24 -7.90 -12.88
N GLU A 71 17.86 -7.11 -13.89
CA GLU A 71 17.68 -5.66 -13.72
C GLU A 71 16.46 -5.38 -12.85
N CYS A 72 16.68 -4.65 -11.76
CA CYS A 72 15.68 -4.26 -10.78
C CYS A 72 15.69 -2.74 -10.58
N TYR A 73 14.57 -2.19 -10.14
CA TYR A 73 14.40 -0.82 -9.67
C TYR A 73 14.63 -0.78 -8.17
N GLU A 74 15.49 0.13 -7.71
CA GLU A 74 15.74 0.36 -6.29
C GLU A 74 14.95 1.57 -5.79
N PHE A 75 14.32 1.40 -4.64
CA PHE A 75 13.67 2.46 -3.89
C PHE A 75 14.21 2.54 -2.47
N SER A 76 14.35 3.77 -1.97
CA SER A 76 14.57 4.06 -0.56
C SER A 76 13.25 4.46 0.08
N VAL A 77 12.98 3.97 1.29
CA VAL A 77 11.88 4.43 2.13
C VAL A 77 12.43 4.76 3.51
N LEU A 78 12.21 5.98 3.98
CA LEU A 78 12.61 6.43 5.31
C LEU A 78 11.36 6.68 6.13
N ASP A 79 11.23 6.03 7.28
CA ASP A 79 10.06 6.18 8.14
C ASP A 79 10.39 7.04 9.36
N PHE A 80 9.54 8.02 9.62
CA PHE A 80 9.68 8.99 10.70
C PHE A 80 8.47 8.92 11.63
N ASP A 81 8.71 9.10 12.94
CA ASP A 81 7.68 9.21 13.96
C ASP A 81 7.45 10.68 14.35
N PRO A 82 6.34 11.32 13.92
CA PRO A 82 6.01 12.70 14.27
C PRO A 82 5.83 12.92 15.77
N LYS A 83 5.39 11.91 16.53
CA LYS A 83 5.17 12.01 17.99
C LYS A 83 6.48 12.08 18.76
N LYS A 84 7.59 11.64 18.17
CA LYS A 84 8.95 11.75 18.72
C LYS A 84 9.73 12.94 18.16
N GLY A 85 9.03 13.92 17.55
CA GLY A 85 9.67 15.07 16.92
C GLY A 85 10.33 14.71 15.60
N TYR A 86 9.65 13.89 14.79
CA TYR A 86 10.08 13.44 13.46
C TYR A 86 11.43 12.69 13.52
N GLN A 87 11.60 11.85 14.53
CA GLN A 87 12.77 10.97 14.62
C GLN A 87 12.67 9.89 13.53
N LEU A 88 13.79 9.65 12.85
CA LEU A 88 13.93 8.52 11.93
C LEU A 88 13.83 7.21 12.73
N GLU A 89 12.91 6.34 12.35
CA GLU A 89 12.71 5.02 12.96
C GLU A 89 13.32 3.91 12.12
N SER A 90 13.25 4.02 10.78
CA SER A 90 13.77 2.99 9.89
C SER A 90 14.22 3.49 8.52
N GLU A 91 15.20 2.79 7.94
CA GLU A 91 15.68 2.98 6.58
C GLU A 91 15.47 1.69 5.78
N ASN A 92 14.48 1.70 4.90
CA ASN A 92 14.12 0.53 4.12
C ASN A 92 14.64 0.65 2.69
N ARG A 93 14.96 -0.50 2.09
CA ARG A 93 15.20 -0.63 0.65
C ARG A 93 14.26 -1.64 0.05
N TRP A 94 13.70 -1.28 -1.07
CA TRP A 94 12.87 -2.17 -1.83
C TRP A 94 13.37 -2.33 -3.25
N TYR A 95 13.22 -3.55 -3.76
CA TYR A 95 13.71 -3.90 -5.08
C TYR A 95 12.64 -4.63 -5.87
N TYR A 96 12.42 -4.16 -7.10
CA TYR A 96 11.37 -4.67 -7.99
C TYR A 96 11.89 -4.92 -9.36
N LYS A 97 11.24 -5.82 -10.10
CA LYS A 97 11.42 -5.92 -11.54
C LYS A 97 10.08 -5.92 -12.25
N VAL A 98 10.13 -5.63 -13.54
CA VAL A 98 8.98 -5.81 -14.42
C VAL A 98 9.17 -7.10 -15.19
N LYS A 99 8.20 -8.01 -15.09
CA LYS A 99 8.18 -9.27 -15.82
C LYS A 99 6.77 -9.52 -16.32
N ASP A 100 6.62 -9.79 -17.62
CA ASP A 100 5.34 -10.16 -18.23
C ASP A 100 4.18 -9.18 -17.92
N ASP A 101 4.44 -7.87 -17.98
CA ASP A 101 3.49 -6.78 -17.64
C ASP A 101 3.03 -6.78 -16.17
N LYS A 102 3.83 -7.37 -15.27
CA LYS A 102 3.66 -7.30 -13.82
C LYS A 102 4.86 -6.66 -13.14
N VAL A 103 4.60 -5.97 -12.03
CA VAL A 103 5.62 -5.66 -11.02
C VAL A 103 5.81 -6.88 -10.14
N VAL A 104 7.06 -7.23 -9.87
CA VAL A 104 7.43 -8.34 -8.97
C VAL A 104 8.39 -7.80 -7.92
N VAL A 105 8.06 -8.01 -6.65
CA VAL A 105 8.98 -7.74 -5.55
C VAL A 105 10.02 -8.85 -5.51
N VAL A 106 11.29 -8.48 -5.52
CA VAL A 106 12.37 -9.48 -5.46
C VAL A 106 13.08 -9.49 -4.13
N ARG A 107 13.13 -8.34 -3.45
CA ARG A 107 13.90 -8.18 -2.23
C ARG A 107 13.42 -6.99 -1.42
N PHE A 108 13.53 -7.14 -0.11
CA PHE A 108 13.27 -6.10 0.87
C PHE A 108 14.41 -6.06 1.89
N VAL A 109 14.85 -4.86 2.26
CA VAL A 109 15.79 -4.65 3.36
C VAL A 109 15.12 -3.75 4.37
N HIS A 110 14.93 -4.24 5.59
CA HIS A 110 14.48 -3.44 6.72
C HIS A 110 15.66 -3.10 7.62
N ARG A 111 15.89 -1.81 7.88
CA ARG A 111 16.93 -1.35 8.82
C ARG A 111 16.33 -0.42 9.86
N PRO A 112 15.97 -0.91 11.05
CA PRO A 112 15.58 -0.03 12.15
C PRO A 112 16.79 0.77 12.65
N VAL A 113 16.57 2.02 13.05
CA VAL A 113 17.61 2.89 13.61
C VAL A 113 18.15 2.28 14.91
N GLY A 114 19.47 2.15 15.00
CA GLY A 114 20.15 1.52 16.14
C GLY A 114 20.02 -0.01 16.19
N GLY A 115 19.42 -0.65 15.18
CA GLY A 115 19.29 -2.09 15.07
C GLY A 115 20.13 -2.71 13.95
N THR A 116 19.89 -4.00 13.71
CA THR A 116 20.53 -4.77 12.64
C THR A 116 19.63 -4.83 11.42
N ALA A 117 20.18 -4.55 10.25
CA ALA A 117 19.45 -4.68 8.99
C ALA A 117 19.11 -6.16 8.72
N ILE A 118 17.88 -6.41 8.27
CA ILE A 118 17.42 -7.71 7.80
C ILE A 118 17.16 -7.59 6.31
N GLU A 119 17.82 -8.44 5.52
CA GLU A 119 17.63 -8.55 4.07
C GLU A 119 16.84 -9.82 3.78
N GLU A 120 15.73 -9.67 3.06
CA GLU A 120 14.80 -10.74 2.77
C GLU A 120 14.56 -10.85 1.27
N GLU A 121 14.70 -12.07 0.75
CA GLU A 121 14.17 -12.41 -0.58
C GLU A 121 12.65 -12.52 -0.48
N VAL A 122 11.96 -11.99 -1.49
CA VAL A 122 10.49 -11.96 -1.53
C VAL A 122 10.00 -12.83 -2.68
N GLU A 123 9.09 -13.73 -2.36
CA GLU A 123 8.40 -14.60 -3.31
C GLU A 123 6.88 -14.37 -3.21
N GLY A 124 6.16 -14.54 -4.33
CA GLY A 124 4.69 -14.54 -4.34
C GLY A 124 4.02 -13.17 -4.49
N TRP A 125 4.78 -12.08 -4.34
CA TRP A 125 4.25 -10.72 -4.51
C TRP A 125 4.40 -10.23 -5.96
N GLU A 126 3.32 -10.36 -6.74
CA GLU A 126 3.23 -9.87 -8.12
C GLU A 126 1.94 -9.09 -8.36
N GLU A 127 2.02 -7.97 -9.08
CA GLU A 127 0.87 -7.12 -9.38
C GLU A 127 0.84 -6.71 -10.85
N PRO A 128 -0.33 -6.71 -11.52
CA PRO A 128 -0.44 -6.29 -12.91
C PRO A 128 -0.16 -4.79 -13.07
N LEU A 129 0.55 -4.42 -14.15
CA LEU A 129 0.81 -3.01 -14.47
C LEU A 129 -0.38 -2.31 -15.12
N ARG A 130 -1.39 -3.04 -15.58
CA ARG A 130 -2.59 -2.46 -16.20
C ARG A 130 -3.81 -2.91 -15.43
N LEU A 131 -4.65 -1.93 -15.11
CA LEU A 131 -5.86 -2.09 -14.33
C LEU A 131 -7.04 -1.56 -15.13
N TRP A 132 -8.18 -2.24 -15.07
CA TRP A 132 -9.44 -1.78 -15.64
C TRP A 132 -10.61 -2.22 -14.76
N VAL A 133 -11.73 -1.51 -14.83
CA VAL A 133 -12.93 -1.84 -14.05
C VAL A 133 -13.38 -3.27 -14.31
N GLY A 134 -13.64 -4.03 -13.25
CA GLY A 134 -14.02 -5.43 -13.28
C GLY A 134 -12.84 -6.41 -13.37
N MET A 135 -11.60 -5.93 -13.44
CA MET A 135 -10.42 -6.79 -13.36
C MET A 135 -10.33 -7.45 -11.99
N LYS A 136 -10.07 -8.76 -11.97
CA LYS A 136 -9.75 -9.53 -10.78
C LYS A 136 -8.42 -10.23 -10.94
N PHE A 137 -7.61 -10.26 -9.89
CA PHE A 137 -6.37 -11.02 -9.86
C PHE A 137 -6.09 -11.51 -8.45
N TYR A 138 -5.25 -12.53 -8.36
CA TYR A 138 -5.01 -13.27 -7.12
C TYR A 138 -3.52 -13.26 -6.81
N SER A 139 -3.20 -13.09 -5.54
CA SER A 139 -1.86 -13.34 -5.01
C SER A 139 -1.88 -14.60 -4.15
N GLU A 140 -0.80 -15.37 -4.21
CA GLU A 140 -0.62 -16.59 -3.40
C GLU A 140 -0.22 -16.27 -1.95
N GLY A 141 -0.03 -14.99 -1.64
CA GLY A 141 0.58 -14.50 -0.41
C GLY A 141 2.10 -14.39 -0.52
N ASP A 142 2.66 -13.54 0.34
CA ASP A 142 4.06 -13.17 0.25
C ASP A 142 4.90 -14.02 1.19
N VAL A 143 6.04 -14.51 0.70
CA VAL A 143 7.01 -15.25 1.52
C VAL A 143 8.31 -14.48 1.56
N TYR A 144 8.78 -14.21 2.77
CA TYR A 144 10.05 -13.51 3.03
C TYR A 144 11.07 -14.49 3.58
N ARG A 145 12.27 -14.51 3.01
CA ARG A 145 13.35 -15.42 3.39
C ARG A 145 14.64 -14.69 3.72
N CYS A 146 15.22 -14.98 4.89
CA CYS A 146 16.53 -14.51 5.31
C CYS A 146 17.35 -15.70 5.81
N GLY A 147 18.12 -16.32 4.92
CA GLY A 147 18.80 -17.59 5.19
C GLY A 147 17.79 -18.69 5.53
N ASP A 148 17.96 -19.35 6.68
CA ASP A 148 17.04 -20.40 7.15
C ASP A 148 15.72 -19.85 7.76
N ARG A 149 15.60 -18.53 7.91
CA ARG A 149 14.39 -17.90 8.47
C ARG A 149 13.38 -17.64 7.38
N VAL A 150 12.14 -18.05 7.63
CA VAL A 150 10.99 -17.82 6.76
C VAL A 150 9.89 -17.15 7.58
N ARG A 151 9.32 -16.06 7.03
CA ARG A 151 8.08 -15.49 7.52
C ARG A 151 7.11 -15.28 6.36
N TYR A 152 5.82 -15.33 6.68
CA TYR A 152 4.75 -15.10 5.74
C TYR A 152 4.22 -13.68 5.93
N GLY A 153 4.05 -12.95 4.83
CA GLY A 153 3.48 -11.61 4.80
C GLY A 153 1.96 -11.68 4.81
N SER A 154 1.36 -10.99 3.83
CA SER A 154 -0.07 -11.13 3.59
C SER A 154 -0.35 -12.54 3.08
N GLY A 155 -1.43 -13.16 3.57
CA GLY A 155 -1.88 -14.44 3.01
C GLY A 155 -2.48 -14.28 1.61
N PRO A 156 -2.97 -15.38 1.03
CA PRO A 156 -3.57 -15.37 -0.31
C PRO A 156 -4.71 -14.35 -0.41
N ALA A 157 -4.69 -13.53 -1.45
CA ALA A 157 -5.61 -12.41 -1.58
C ALA A 157 -6.29 -12.38 -2.95
N LEU A 158 -7.50 -11.82 -2.96
CA LEU A 158 -8.20 -11.36 -4.14
C LEU A 158 -8.03 -9.84 -4.22
N GLU A 159 -7.62 -9.38 -5.38
CA GLU A 159 -7.67 -7.98 -5.76
C GLU A 159 -8.70 -7.78 -6.86
N GLU A 160 -9.54 -6.75 -6.69
CA GLU A 160 -10.58 -6.38 -7.65
C GLU A 160 -10.59 -4.87 -7.89
N VAL A 161 -10.56 -4.48 -9.15
CA VAL A 161 -10.81 -3.09 -9.55
C VAL A 161 -12.34 -2.92 -9.65
N THR A 162 -12.95 -2.35 -8.64
CA THR A 162 -14.41 -2.43 -8.45
C THR A 162 -15.18 -1.41 -9.28
N GLU A 163 -14.69 -0.18 -9.35
CA GLU A 163 -15.43 0.94 -9.96
C GLU A 163 -14.51 2.15 -10.22
N VAL A 164 -15.05 3.13 -10.95
CA VAL A 164 -14.46 4.47 -11.03
C VAL A 164 -15.14 5.37 -9.99
N VAL A 165 -14.34 6.11 -9.25
CA VAL A 165 -14.82 7.03 -8.20
C VAL A 165 -14.23 8.43 -8.38
N GLN A 166 -14.91 9.42 -7.83
CA GLN A 166 -14.31 10.71 -7.52
C GLN A 166 -13.86 10.69 -6.06
N VAL A 167 -12.56 10.78 -5.83
CA VAL A 167 -11.97 10.97 -4.50
C VAL A 167 -11.75 12.47 -4.29
N LYS A 168 -12.30 13.01 -3.20
CA LYS A 168 -12.03 14.38 -2.75
C LYS A 168 -11.20 14.31 -1.47
N ILE A 169 -10.08 15.01 -1.42
CA ILE A 169 -9.19 15.14 -0.26
C ILE A 169 -8.94 16.63 -0.05
N GLY A 170 -9.38 17.17 1.10
CA GLY A 170 -9.43 18.61 1.30
C GLY A 170 -10.23 19.28 0.18
N ASP A 171 -9.64 20.24 -0.53
CA ASP A 171 -10.31 20.94 -1.64
C ASP A 171 -10.08 20.29 -3.02
N ARG A 172 -9.22 19.28 -3.10
CA ARG A 172 -8.81 18.65 -4.37
C ARG A 172 -9.69 17.45 -4.72
N LYS A 173 -9.83 17.19 -6.01
CA LYS A 173 -10.65 16.10 -6.56
C LYS A 173 -9.85 15.31 -7.59
N PHE A 174 -9.98 14.00 -7.54
CA PHE A 174 -9.28 13.05 -8.39
C PHE A 174 -10.29 12.04 -8.92
N LYS A 175 -10.24 11.75 -10.22
CA LYS A 175 -10.98 10.64 -10.83
C LYS A 175 -10.08 9.40 -10.75
N CYS A 176 -10.53 8.37 -10.04
CA CYS A 176 -9.69 7.22 -9.68
C CYS A 176 -10.37 5.89 -9.97
N LEU A 177 -9.56 4.86 -10.25
CA LEU A 177 -9.97 3.47 -10.05
C LEU A 177 -10.00 3.22 -8.54
N ARG A 178 -11.05 2.57 -8.04
CA ARG A 178 -11.08 1.97 -6.71
C ARG A 178 -10.64 0.52 -6.83
N CYS A 179 -9.58 0.18 -6.14
CA CYS A 179 -9.02 -1.16 -6.12
C CYS A 179 -9.16 -1.72 -4.70
N LEU A 180 -9.80 -2.88 -4.58
CA LEU A 180 -10.08 -3.57 -3.34
C LEU A 180 -9.15 -4.77 -3.20
N TRP A 181 -8.41 -4.84 -2.11
CA TRP A 181 -7.57 -5.97 -1.73
C TRP A 181 -8.19 -6.65 -0.49
N VAL A 182 -8.53 -7.93 -0.58
CA VAL A 182 -9.19 -8.71 0.47
C VAL A 182 -8.64 -10.13 0.53
N PRO A 183 -8.78 -10.85 1.66
CA PRO A 183 -8.39 -12.25 1.74
C PRO A 183 -9.13 -13.08 0.69
N ASP A 184 -8.44 -14.03 0.04
CA ASP A 184 -9.05 -14.88 -0.98
C ASP A 184 -10.21 -15.71 -0.38
N PRO A 185 -11.46 -15.52 -0.85
CA PRO A 185 -12.61 -16.25 -0.36
C PRO A 185 -12.47 -17.77 -0.51
N ALA A 186 -11.76 -18.24 -1.54
CA ALA A 186 -11.55 -19.67 -1.79
C ALA A 186 -10.61 -20.33 -0.77
N ARG A 187 -9.84 -19.53 -0.02
CA ARG A 187 -8.82 -19.98 0.93
C ARG A 187 -9.12 -19.52 2.36
N LYS A 188 -10.41 -19.38 2.66
CA LYS A 188 -10.90 -18.97 3.98
C LYS A 188 -10.37 -19.89 5.08
N GLY A 189 -9.76 -19.29 6.10
CA GLY A 189 -9.20 -20.00 7.26
C GLY A 189 -7.70 -20.28 7.19
N GLU A 190 -7.05 -20.02 6.06
CA GLU A 190 -5.58 -20.12 5.94
C GLU A 190 -4.84 -18.93 6.57
N GLN A 191 -5.56 -17.85 6.87
CA GLN A 191 -5.01 -16.64 7.47
C GLN A 191 -5.41 -16.50 8.94
N GLU A 192 -4.43 -16.36 9.82
CA GLU A 192 -4.66 -16.10 11.25
C GLU A 192 -5.17 -14.68 11.53
N ARG A 193 -4.74 -13.72 10.70
CA ARG A 193 -5.07 -12.30 10.83
C ARG A 193 -5.66 -11.81 9.52
N LEU A 194 -6.97 -11.61 9.51
CA LEU A 194 -7.69 -11.09 8.36
C LEU A 194 -7.43 -9.60 8.23
N GLN A 195 -7.20 -9.17 7.01
CA GLN A 195 -6.86 -7.80 6.74
C GLN A 195 -7.37 -7.45 5.33
N ALA A 196 -7.73 -6.21 5.08
CA ALA A 196 -8.16 -5.72 3.77
C ALA A 196 -7.57 -4.33 3.50
N ALA A 197 -7.59 -3.90 2.25
CA ALA A 197 -7.15 -2.57 1.87
C ALA A 197 -7.94 -2.04 0.68
N GLU A 198 -8.02 -0.71 0.59
CA GLU A 198 -8.50 -0.01 -0.58
C GLU A 198 -7.45 0.95 -1.06
N TRP A 199 -7.28 1.07 -2.36
CA TRP A 199 -6.35 2.00 -2.95
C TRP A 199 -6.96 2.66 -4.17
N TYR A 200 -6.62 3.92 -4.35
CA TYR A 200 -7.26 4.78 -5.33
C TYR A 200 -6.22 5.28 -6.31
N VAL A 201 -6.30 4.80 -7.54
CA VAL A 201 -5.33 5.09 -8.60
C VAL A 201 -5.91 6.13 -9.54
N ASP A 202 -5.24 7.26 -9.70
CA ASP A 202 -5.66 8.30 -10.62
C ASP A 202 -5.44 7.91 -12.10
N GLN A 203 -5.85 8.80 -13.00
CA GLN A 203 -5.71 8.59 -14.45
C GLN A 203 -4.26 8.56 -14.94
N GLU A 204 -3.30 8.99 -14.12
CA GLU A 204 -1.87 8.98 -14.43
C GLU A 204 -1.16 7.71 -13.92
N GLY A 205 -1.90 6.79 -13.28
CA GLY A 205 -1.33 5.57 -12.72
C GLY A 205 -0.63 5.76 -11.39
N ARG A 206 -0.98 6.80 -10.63
CA ARG A 206 -0.46 7.08 -9.29
C ARG A 206 -1.52 6.81 -8.23
N CYS A 207 -1.11 6.23 -7.10
CA CYS A 207 -2.01 6.07 -5.96
C CYS A 207 -2.10 7.39 -5.19
N ILE A 208 -3.31 7.93 -5.08
CA ILE A 208 -3.57 9.22 -4.43
C ILE A 208 -4.14 9.04 -3.02
N PHE A 209 -4.57 7.83 -2.67
CA PHE A 209 -5.14 7.50 -1.37
C PHE A 209 -5.09 5.99 -1.13
N PHE A 210 -4.75 5.58 0.09
CA PHE A 210 -4.75 4.19 0.51
C PHE A 210 -5.43 4.05 1.87
N ARG A 211 -6.17 2.97 2.08
CA ARG A 211 -6.88 2.68 3.31
C ARG A 211 -6.59 1.26 3.74
N ARG A 212 -6.26 1.07 5.02
CA ARG A 212 -5.97 -0.25 5.60
C ARG A 212 -7.01 -0.63 6.62
N TYR A 213 -7.58 -1.83 6.50
CA TYR A 213 -8.61 -2.33 7.39
C TYR A 213 -8.19 -3.60 8.13
N ASN A 214 -8.30 -3.63 9.45
CA ASN A 214 -8.04 -4.83 10.23
C ASN A 214 -9.33 -5.62 10.49
N GLY A 215 -9.26 -6.93 10.28
CA GLY A 215 -10.32 -7.88 10.58
C GLY A 215 -9.97 -8.78 11.77
N LYS A 216 -10.66 -9.92 11.84
CA LYS A 216 -10.45 -10.95 12.87
C LYS A 216 -8.97 -11.33 13.01
N GLY A 217 -8.51 -11.48 14.25
CA GLY A 217 -7.13 -11.89 14.58
C GLY A 217 -6.18 -10.73 14.89
N TRP A 218 -6.56 -9.50 14.59
CA TRP A 218 -5.80 -8.32 14.98
C TRP A 218 -6.06 -7.90 16.43
N HIS A 219 -4.98 -7.57 17.15
CA HIS A 219 -5.01 -7.22 18.57
C HIS A 219 -5.71 -5.87 18.86
N ASN A 220 -5.76 -4.97 17.88
CA ASN A 220 -6.39 -3.65 18.00
C ASN A 220 -7.86 -3.64 17.53
N LEU A 221 -8.40 -4.75 17.04
CA LEU A 221 -9.72 -4.82 16.41
C LEU A 221 -10.85 -4.24 17.27
N GLU A 222 -10.85 -4.52 18.58
CA GLU A 222 -11.88 -4.01 19.50
C GLU A 222 -11.93 -2.48 19.55
N LYS A 223 -10.78 -1.80 19.40
CA LYS A 223 -10.70 -0.33 19.38
C LYS A 223 -11.21 0.27 18.07
N LEU A 224 -11.25 -0.54 17.00
CA LEU A 224 -11.62 -0.08 15.65
C LEU A 224 -13.10 -0.31 15.34
N LYS A 225 -13.89 -0.95 16.22
CA LYS A 225 -15.28 -1.34 15.91
C LYS A 225 -16.23 -0.18 15.58
N ASP A 226 -15.90 1.02 16.07
CA ASP A 226 -16.66 2.23 15.79
C ASP A 226 -16.11 3.02 14.58
N CYS A 227 -15.00 2.56 13.98
CA CYS A 227 -14.42 3.13 12.77
C CYS A 227 -15.20 2.67 11.52
N PRO A 228 -15.00 3.33 10.36
CA PRO A 228 -15.57 2.88 9.10
C PRO A 228 -15.34 1.38 8.85
N LYS A 229 -16.40 0.72 8.41
CA LYS A 229 -16.46 -0.73 8.24
C LYS A 229 -16.51 -1.09 6.76
N LEU A 230 -15.72 -2.08 6.38
CA LEU A 230 -15.81 -2.80 5.11
C LEU A 230 -16.35 -4.20 5.40
N GLU A 231 -17.40 -4.62 4.69
CA GLU A 231 -17.92 -5.98 4.73
C GLU A 231 -17.61 -6.70 3.42
N HIS A 232 -17.04 -7.90 3.52
CA HIS A 232 -16.75 -8.74 2.36
C HIS A 232 -16.91 -10.22 2.74
N GLU A 233 -17.73 -10.97 2.00
CA GLU A 233 -17.96 -12.42 2.21
C GLU A 233 -18.29 -12.80 3.68
N GLY A 234 -19.08 -11.94 4.34
CA GLY A 234 -19.50 -12.12 5.73
C GLY A 234 -18.42 -11.81 6.78
N GLU A 235 -17.22 -11.40 6.37
CA GLU A 235 -16.19 -10.89 7.26
C GLU A 235 -16.27 -9.37 7.37
N ALA A 236 -16.03 -8.87 8.58
CA ALA A 236 -16.00 -7.45 8.89
C ALA A 236 -14.55 -6.99 9.07
N PHE A 237 -14.18 -5.93 8.35
CA PHE A 237 -12.90 -5.24 8.49
C PHE A 237 -13.18 -3.80 8.92
N TYR A 238 -12.37 -3.30 9.84
CA TYR A 238 -12.52 -1.97 10.39
C TYR A 238 -11.28 -1.14 10.09
N LEU A 239 -11.51 0.10 9.68
CA LEU A 239 -10.46 0.99 9.24
C LEU A 239 -9.44 1.19 10.36
N TRP A 240 -8.17 0.95 10.03
CA TRP A 240 -7.03 1.09 10.92
C TRP A 240 -6.25 2.37 10.61
N TYR A 241 -5.89 2.60 9.35
CA TYR A 241 -5.25 3.84 8.95
C TYR A 241 -5.57 4.23 7.51
N ASP A 242 -5.41 5.51 7.23
CA ASP A 242 -5.46 6.10 5.91
C ASP A 242 -4.07 6.68 5.55
N CYS A 243 -3.61 6.51 4.31
CA CYS A 243 -2.36 7.08 3.80
C CYS A 243 -2.61 8.06 2.67
N ILE A 244 -2.00 9.25 2.76
CA ILE A 244 -2.12 10.31 1.76
C ILE A 244 -0.73 10.82 1.38
N PRO A 245 -0.37 10.87 0.09
CA PRO A 245 0.90 11.44 -0.34
C PRO A 245 0.88 12.97 -0.30
N GLY A 246 2.03 13.58 -0.04
CA GLY A 246 2.18 15.04 0.05
C GLY A 246 1.75 15.76 -1.23
N TYR A 247 2.03 15.19 -2.41
CA TYR A 247 1.66 15.79 -3.69
C TYR A 247 0.13 15.87 -3.95
N VAL A 248 -0.68 15.16 -3.16
CA VAL A 248 -2.15 15.25 -3.18
C VAL A 248 -2.66 16.42 -2.34
N LEU A 249 -1.85 16.93 -1.42
CA LEU A 249 -2.16 18.06 -0.54
C LEU A 249 -1.65 19.40 -1.09
N GLU A 250 -0.82 19.39 -2.15
CA GLU A 250 -0.28 20.57 -2.85
C GLU A 250 -1.29 21.36 -3.69
#